data_AF-A0A9P6IM04-F1
#
_entry.id   AF-A0A9P6IM04-F1
#
_cell.length_a   1.000
_cell.length_b   1.000
_cell.length_c   1.000
_cell.angle_alpha   90.00
_cell.angle_beta   90.00
_cell.angle_gamma   90.00
#
_symmetry.space_group_name_H-M   'P 1'
#
loop_
_entity.id
_entity.type
_entity.pdbx_description
1 polymer ?
#
loop_
_entity_poly.entity_id
_entity_poly.type
_entity_poly.pdbx_seq_one_letter_code
_entity_poly.pdbx_strand_id
1 'polypeptide(L)'
;MAIFPKPTSYYEQGFRRSPALERATAPFRIRNTITGAGIVVFCLSVYAYSIMAVRQDDFSDIELPAHVIAQQKEAAAAKAAATAAKTGSSRSSPS
;
A
#
# COMPACT_ATOMS: atom_id res chain seq x y z
N MET A 1 13.79 -42.10 -10.77
CA MET A 1 13.36 -41.50 -12.05
C MET A 1 12.13 -42.27 -12.51
N ALA A 2 10.92 -41.72 -12.33
CA ALA A 2 9.68 -42.38 -12.74
C ALA A 2 9.39 -42.06 -14.21
N ILE A 3 9.21 -43.11 -15.02
CA ILE A 3 9.19 -43.11 -16.50
C ILE A 3 7.77 -43.03 -17.10
N PHE A 4 6.72 -42.96 -16.29
CA PHE A 4 5.36 -42.89 -16.80
C PHE A 4 4.88 -41.44 -16.93
N PRO A 5 4.50 -40.95 -18.13
CA PRO A 5 3.90 -39.63 -18.27
C PRO A 5 2.58 -39.62 -17.49
N LYS A 6 2.44 -38.64 -16.57
CA LYS A 6 1.15 -38.42 -15.90
C LYS A 6 0.10 -38.12 -16.98
N PRO A 7 -1.08 -38.78 -16.95
CA PRO A 7 -2.14 -38.48 -17.90
C PRO A 7 -2.57 -37.03 -17.73
N THR A 8 -2.31 -36.20 -18.73
CA THR A 8 -2.81 -34.82 -18.82
C THR A 8 -4.31 -34.90 -19.11
N SER A 9 -5.09 -35.17 -18.06
CA SER A 9 -6.55 -35.11 -18.13
C SER A 9 -6.95 -33.73 -18.65
N TYR A 10 -7.77 -33.71 -19.70
CA TYR A 10 -8.35 -32.49 -20.30
C TYR A 10 -9.16 -31.67 -19.29
N TYR A 11 -9.64 -32.32 -18.23
CA TYR A 11 -10.23 -31.72 -17.05
C TYR A 11 -9.19 -31.75 -15.92
N GLU A 12 -8.41 -30.67 -15.76
CA GLU A 12 -7.69 -30.48 -14.50
C GLU A 12 -8.73 -30.32 -13.39
N GLN A 13 -8.63 -31.14 -12.34
CA GLN A 13 -9.43 -30.98 -11.14
C GLN A 13 -8.88 -29.79 -10.33
N GLY A 14 -9.30 -28.58 -10.69
CA GLY A 14 -8.96 -27.35 -9.97
C GLY A 14 -9.24 -26.10 -10.79
N PHE A 15 -9.38 -24.94 -10.12
CA PHE A 15 -9.50 -23.61 -10.73
C PHE A 15 -8.20 -23.13 -11.40
N ARG A 16 -7.39 -24.04 -11.91
CA ARG A 16 -6.09 -23.75 -12.52
C ARG A 16 -6.31 -23.50 -14.01
N ARG A 17 -5.70 -22.44 -14.53
CA ARG A 17 -5.72 -22.17 -15.97
C ARG A 17 -4.86 -23.22 -16.67
N SER A 18 -5.35 -23.76 -17.79
CA SER A 18 -4.57 -24.71 -18.59
C SER A 18 -3.25 -24.07 -19.05
N PRO A 19 -2.15 -24.84 -19.20
CA PRO A 19 -0.84 -24.31 -19.58
C PRO A 19 -0.87 -23.54 -20.93
N ALA A 20 -1.75 -23.97 -21.84
CA ALA A 20 -1.97 -23.29 -23.12
C ALA A 20 -2.63 -21.90 -22.95
N LEU A 21 -3.62 -21.80 -22.06
CA LEU A 21 -4.33 -20.55 -21.77
C LEU A 21 -3.44 -19.56 -20.98
N GLU A 22 -2.52 -20.07 -20.16
CA GLU A 22 -1.61 -19.21 -19.41
C GLU A 22 -0.65 -18.42 -20.28
N ARG A 23 -0.13 -19.04 -21.34
CA ARG A 23 0.78 -18.39 -22.28
C ARG A 23 0.06 -17.37 -23.16
N ALA A 24 -1.16 -17.67 -23.58
CA ALA A 24 -2.00 -16.77 -24.37
C ALA A 24 -2.42 -15.51 -23.59
N THR A 25 -2.60 -15.64 -22.27
CA THR A 25 -3.00 -14.51 -21.40
C THR A 25 -1.82 -13.80 -20.75
N ALA A 26 -0.61 -14.33 -20.85
CA ALA A 26 0.62 -13.75 -20.31
C ALA A 26 0.79 -12.25 -20.61
N PRO A 27 0.58 -11.74 -21.85
CA PRO A 27 0.80 -10.32 -22.13
C PRO A 27 -0.26 -9.39 -21.50
N PHE A 28 -1.47 -9.89 -21.21
CA PHE A 28 -2.56 -9.09 -20.65
C PHE A 28 -2.58 -9.07 -19.13
N ARG A 29 -1.92 -10.03 -18.46
CA ARG A 29 -1.83 -10.04 -17.00
C ARG A 29 -1.12 -8.80 -16.48
N ILE A 30 0.03 -8.45 -17.07
CA ILE A 30 0.83 -7.32 -16.61
C ILE A 30 0.04 -6.01 -16.81
N ARG A 31 -0.54 -5.82 -18.00
CA ARG A 31 -1.30 -4.61 -18.33
C ARG A 31 -2.52 -4.46 -17.44
N ASN A 32 -3.31 -5.52 -17.25
CA ASN A 32 -4.50 -5.48 -16.41
C ASN A 32 -4.15 -5.29 -14.93
N THR A 33 -3.05 -5.88 -14.45
CA THR A 33 -2.59 -5.67 -13.07
C THR A 33 -2.13 -4.24 -12.85
N ILE A 34 -1.44 -3.62 -13.81
CA ILE A 34 -1.01 -2.21 -13.71
C ILE A 34 -2.24 -1.30 -13.64
N THR A 35 -3.21 -1.50 -14.53
CA THR A 35 -4.45 -0.70 -14.52
C THR A 35 -5.24 -0.90 -13.22
N GLY A 36 -5.38 -2.13 -12.76
CA GLY A 36 -6.04 -2.43 -11.49
C GLY A 36 -5.31 -1.83 -10.28
N ALA A 37 -3.98 -1.93 -10.25
CA ALA A 37 -3.16 -1.32 -9.22
C ALA A 37 -3.28 0.22 -9.21
N GLY A 38 -3.33 0.84 -10.40
CA GLY A 38 -3.54 2.28 -10.52
C GLY A 38 -4.85 2.74 -9.89
N ILE A 39 -5.95 2.00 -10.13
CA ILE A 39 -7.26 2.29 -9.52
C ILE A 39 -7.19 2.14 -8.00
N VAL A 40 -6.59 1.06 -7.49
CA VAL A 40 -6.48 0.82 -6.04
C VAL A 40 -5.67 1.92 -5.37
N VAL A 41 -4.51 2.28 -5.94
CA VAL A 41 -3.66 3.36 -5.41
C VAL A 41 -4.40 4.69 -5.43
N PHE A 42 -5.15 4.99 -6.50
CA PHE A 42 -5.96 6.20 -6.58
C PHE A 42 -7.02 6.26 -5.47
N CYS A 43 -7.79 5.19 -5.28
CA CYS A 43 -8.80 5.12 -4.22
C CYS A 43 -8.18 5.28 -2.82
N LEU A 44 -7.07 4.60 -2.54
CA LEU A 44 -6.36 4.71 -1.26
C LEU A 44 -5.80 6.12 -1.04
N SER A 45 -5.30 6.76 -2.10
CA SER A 45 -4.81 8.14 -2.06
C SER A 45 -5.93 9.11 -1.66
N VAL A 46 -7.09 9.01 -2.31
CA VAL A 46 -8.26 9.84 -1.98
C VAL A 46 -8.71 9.59 -0.54
N TYR A 47 -8.81 8.33 -0.12
CA TYR A 47 -9.19 7.98 1.26
C TYR A 47 -8.21 8.52 2.31
N ALA A 48 -6.92 8.34 2.09
CA ALA A 48 -5.87 8.85 2.97
C ALA A 48 -5.86 10.38 3.01
N TYR A 49 -6.05 11.03 1.85
CA TYR A 49 -6.19 12.48 1.76
C TYR A 49 -7.40 12.97 2.55
N SER A 50 -8.56 12.31 2.45
CA SER A 50 -9.74 12.68 3.23
C SER A 50 -9.47 12.66 4.73
N ILE A 51 -8.76 11.66 5.24
CA ILE A 51 -8.37 11.61 6.66
C ILE A 51 -7.39 12.74 7.01
N MET A 52 -6.40 13.00 6.16
CA MET A 52 -5.39 14.03 6.42
C MET A 52 -5.98 15.45 6.34
N ALA A 53 -6.88 15.70 5.39
CA ALA A 53 -7.56 16.96 5.19
C ALA A 53 -8.44 17.32 6.41
N VAL A 54 -9.14 16.35 6.99
CA VAL A 54 -9.92 16.55 8.23
C VAL A 54 -9.02 16.92 9.42
N ARG A 55 -7.75 16.49 9.42
CA ARG A 55 -6.80 16.84 10.49
C ARG A 55 -6.24 18.27 10.38
N GLN A 56 -6.57 18.99 9.31
CA GLN A 56 -6.13 20.35 9.02
C GLN A 56 -7.24 21.38 9.25
N ASP A 57 -8.22 21.10 10.12
CA ASP A 57 -9.01 22.21 10.67
C ASP A 57 -8.06 23.06 11.54
N ASP A 58 -7.71 24.25 11.04
CA ASP A 58 -6.89 25.23 11.74
C ASP A 58 -7.70 25.89 12.85
N PHE A 59 -7.66 25.29 14.04
CA PHE A 59 -8.30 25.81 15.26
C PHE A 59 -7.55 27.02 15.88
N SER A 60 -6.81 27.79 15.08
CA SER A 60 -6.02 28.94 15.55
C SER A 60 -6.87 30.13 15.96
N ASP A 61 -8.12 30.19 15.48
CA ASP A 61 -9.10 31.24 15.80
C ASP A 61 -9.94 30.92 17.05
N ILE A 62 -9.73 29.76 17.68
CA ILE A 62 -10.50 29.33 18.86
C ILE A 62 -9.56 29.28 20.07
N GLU A 63 -9.88 30.04 21.11
CA GLU A 63 -9.18 29.95 22.40
C GLU A 63 -9.35 28.55 22.98
N LEU A 64 -8.30 27.73 22.88
CA LEU A 64 -8.31 26.37 23.40
C LEU A 64 -8.13 26.36 24.92
N PRO A 65 -8.90 25.56 25.67
CA PRO A 65 -8.68 25.38 27.09
C PRO A 65 -7.34 24.69 27.35
N ALA A 66 -6.65 25.07 28.45
CA ALA A 66 -5.25 24.75 28.73
C ALA A 66 -4.88 23.24 28.66
N HIS A 67 -5.84 22.35 28.90
CA HIS A 67 -5.63 20.90 28.82
C HIS A 67 -5.38 20.39 27.39
N VAL A 68 -5.91 21.06 26.37
CA VAL A 68 -5.72 20.69 24.95
C VAL A 68 -4.33 21.12 24.45
N ILE A 69 -3.83 22.25 24.94
CA ILE A 69 -2.50 22.80 24.60
C ILE A 69 -1.38 21.84 25.06
N ALA A 70 -1.52 21.25 26.24
CA ALA A 70 -0.58 20.26 26.75
C ALA A 70 -0.51 19.02 25.84
N GLN A 71 -1.67 18.51 25.41
CA GLN A 71 -1.77 17.34 24.54
C GLN A 71 -1.21 17.59 23.13
N GLN A 72 -1.42 18.80 22.58
CA GLN A 72 -0.86 19.17 21.29
C GLN A 72 0.67 19.27 21.32
N LYS A 73 1.25 19.77 22.41
CA LYS A 73 2.70 19.86 22.61
C LYS A 73 3.35 18.47 22.67
N GLU A 74 2.73 17.52 23.37
CA GLU A 74 3.21 16.14 23.45
C GLU A 74 3.10 15.41 22.10
N ALA A 75 1.98 15.58 21.38
CA ALA A 75 1.79 15.01 20.05
C ALA A 75 2.74 15.60 18.99
N ALA A 76 3.05 16.90 19.08
CA ALA A 76 4.00 17.57 18.20
C ALA A 76 5.44 17.09 18.44
N ALA A 77 5.85 16.92 19.71
CA ALA A 77 7.15 16.35 20.07
C ALA A 77 7.32 14.90 19.56
N ALA A 78 6.27 14.08 19.66
CA ALA A 78 6.28 12.72 19.13
C ALA A 78 6.35 12.67 17.59
N LYS A 79 5.63 13.58 16.90
CA LYS A 79 5.69 13.69 15.43
C LYS A 79 7.04 14.18 14.92
N ALA A 80 7.69 15.11 15.63
CA ALA A 80 9.03 15.57 15.31
C ALA A 80 10.07 14.42 15.41
N ALA A 81 9.96 13.59 16.44
CA ALA A 81 10.80 12.41 16.61
C ALA A 81 10.57 11.35 15.52
N ALA A 82 9.31 11.09 15.14
CA ALA A 82 8.98 10.16 14.06
C ALA A 82 9.45 10.63 12.67
N THR A 83 9.43 11.95 12.43
CA THR A 83 9.90 12.55 11.17
C THR A 83 11.43 12.52 11.07
N ALA A 84 12.13 12.64 12.20
CA ALA A 84 13.59 12.48 12.28
C ALA A 84 14.02 11.02 12.04
N ALA A 85 13.30 10.03 12.59
CA ALA A 85 13.58 8.61 12.36
C ALA A 85 13.39 8.19 10.89
N LYS A 86 12.40 8.75 10.20
CA LYS A 86 12.14 8.49 8.78
C LYS A 86 13.23 9.08 7.86
N THR A 87 13.83 10.20 8.25
CA THR A 87 14.92 10.87 7.49
C THR A 87 16.29 10.21 7.74
N GLY A 88 16.48 9.55 8.89
CA GLY A 88 17.73 8.85 9.24
C GLY A 88 17.94 7.50 8.54
N SER A 89 16.86 6.81 8.15
CA SER A 89 16.94 5.46 7.56
C SER A 89 17.42 5.43 6.10
N SER A 90 17.59 6.58 5.44
CA SER A 90 18.05 6.66 4.04
C SER A 90 19.53 7.04 3.89
N ARG A 91 20.31 7.13 4.98
CA ARG A 91 21.71 7.60 4.96
C ARG A 91 22.76 6.58 5.40
N SER A 92 22.41 5.30 5.52
CA SER A 92 23.38 4.23 5.83
C SER A 92 23.50 3.24 4.67
N SER A 93 24.30 3.58 3.68
CA SER A 93 24.99 2.62 2.82
C SER A 93 26.45 3.11 2.69
N PRO A 94 27.37 2.64 3.55
CA PRO A 94 28.80 2.83 3.32
C PRO A 94 29.30 1.72 2.38
N SER A 95 29.89 2.14 1.26
CA SER A 95 30.78 1.38 0.38
C SER A 95 32.16 1.21 1.00
#